data_AF-A0A2M8N559-F1
#
_entry.id   AF-A0A2M8N559-F1
#
_cell.length_a   1.000
_cell.length_b   1.000
_cell.length_c   1.000
_cell.angle_alpha   90.00
_cell.angle_beta   90.00
_cell.angle_gamma   90.00
#
_symmetry.space_group_name_H-M   'P 1'
#
loop_
_entity.id
_entity.type
_entity.pdbx_description
1 polymer ?
#
loop_
_entity_poly.entity_id
_entity_poly.type
_entity_poly.pdbx_seq_one_letter_code
_entity_poly.pdbx_strand_id
1 'polypeptide(L)'
;MSAMGACIVANPYNGLEEWFEPDKEVIIIHSAEEAIDRYQHLLKHDAERKAIGAAARERVLKEHTFRHRARDLVRIIRSYI
;
A
#
# COMPACT_ATOMS: atom_id res chain seq x y z
N MET A 1 -1.90 -8.39 0.91
CA MET A 1 -2.50 -8.04 -0.41
C MET A 1 -1.52 -7.23 -1.26
N SER A 2 -0.90 -6.17 -0.74
CA SER A 2 0.06 -5.31 -1.46
C SER A 2 1.28 -6.08 -1.98
N ALA A 3 1.88 -6.94 -1.17
CA ALA A 3 2.98 -7.82 -1.61
C ALA A 3 2.62 -8.76 -2.78
N MET A 4 1.32 -9.06 -2.97
CA MET A 4 0.86 -9.93 -4.05
C MET A 4 0.62 -9.16 -5.36
N GLY A 5 0.69 -7.81 -5.35
CA GLY A 5 0.41 -6.99 -6.52
C GLY A 5 -1.07 -6.70 -6.75
N ALA A 6 -1.92 -6.90 -5.74
CA ALA A 6 -3.33 -6.58 -5.83
C ALA A 6 -3.57 -5.08 -5.62
N CYS A 7 -4.48 -4.49 -6.41
CA CYS A 7 -5.02 -3.17 -6.14
C CYS A 7 -5.82 -3.21 -4.83
N ILE A 8 -5.55 -2.27 -3.93
CA ILE A 8 -6.19 -2.19 -2.62
C ILE A 8 -7.05 -0.93 -2.57
N VAL A 9 -8.28 -1.10 -2.11
CA VAL A 9 -9.18 -0.01 -1.71
C VAL A 9 -9.35 -0.11 -0.19
N ALA A 10 -9.10 0.97 0.53
CA ALA A 10 -9.09 0.98 1.99
C ALA A 10 -9.77 2.23 2.56
N ASN A 11 -10.26 2.11 3.79
CA ASN A 11 -10.73 3.26 4.57
C ASN A 11 -9.53 4.11 5.02
N PRO A 12 -9.75 5.37 5.43
CA PRO A 12 -8.69 6.24 5.87
C PRO A 12 -8.09 5.70 7.18
N TYR A 13 -6.77 5.72 7.28
CA TYR A 13 -6.05 5.29 8.47
C TYR A 13 -4.90 6.27 8.75
N ASN A 14 -4.81 6.73 9.99
CA ASN A 14 -3.78 7.70 10.37
C ASN A 14 -2.37 7.14 10.16
N GLY A 15 -1.53 7.90 9.46
CA GLY A 15 -0.16 7.51 9.14
C GLY A 15 -0.05 6.55 7.95
N LEU A 16 -1.14 6.28 7.22
CA LEU A 16 -1.06 5.48 5.99
C LEU A 16 -0.11 6.09 4.96
N GLU A 17 -0.01 7.42 4.89
CA GLU A 17 0.90 8.10 3.95
C GLU A 17 2.39 7.81 4.24
N GLU A 18 2.73 7.35 5.44
CA GLU A 18 4.09 6.91 5.78
C GLU A 18 4.44 5.57 5.09
N TRP A 19 3.42 4.76 4.77
CA TRP A 19 3.57 3.42 4.21
C TRP A 19 3.36 3.39 2.71
N PHE A 20 2.40 4.18 2.21
CA PHE A 20 1.95 4.18 0.82
C PHE A 20 1.61 5.58 0.33
N GLU A 21 1.77 5.81 -0.97
CA GLU A 21 1.29 7.02 -1.65
C GLU A 21 -0.18 6.83 -2.09
N PRO A 22 -1.14 7.60 -1.52
CA PRO A 22 -2.55 7.52 -1.91
C PRO A 22 -2.76 7.78 -3.41
N ASP A 23 -3.80 7.15 -3.98
CA ASP A 23 -4.16 7.15 -5.40
C ASP A 23 -3.13 6.57 -6.38
N LYS A 24 -1.92 6.25 -5.91
CA LYS A 24 -0.86 5.63 -6.73
C LYS A 24 -0.57 4.19 -6.32
N GLU A 25 -0.51 3.92 -5.02
CA GLU A 25 -0.18 2.61 -4.46
C GLU A 25 -1.40 2.01 -3.73
N VAL A 26 -2.31 2.85 -3.24
CA VAL A 26 -3.53 2.44 -2.54
C VAL A 26 -4.63 3.46 -2.81
N ILE A 27 -5.86 3.00 -3.01
CA ILE A 27 -7.03 3.88 -3.12
C ILE A 27 -7.66 4.05 -1.74
N ILE A 28 -7.85 5.30 -1.33
CA ILE A 28 -8.51 5.65 -0.07
C ILE A 28 -9.90 6.17 -0.34
N ILE A 29 -10.87 5.64 0.41
CA ILE A 29 -12.30 5.98 0.31
C ILE A 29 -12.83 6.40 1.68
N HIS A 30 -13.83 7.27 1.70
CA HIS A 30 -14.38 7.86 2.92
C HIS A 30 -15.85 7.49 3.15
N SER A 31 -16.50 6.85 2.17
CA SER A 31 -17.87 6.35 2.31
C SER A 31 -18.12 5.09 1.46
N ALA A 32 -19.27 4.45 1.69
CA ALA A 32 -19.69 3.30 0.90
C ALA A 32 -20.02 3.69 -0.55
N GLU A 33 -20.59 4.88 -0.75
CA GLU A 33 -20.90 5.41 -2.09
C GLU A 33 -19.61 5.62 -2.89
N GLU A 34 -18.58 6.20 -2.28
CA GLU A 34 -17.27 6.36 -2.90
C GLU A 34 -16.62 5.00 -3.21
N ALA A 35 -16.78 4.01 -2.32
CA ALA A 35 -16.33 2.65 -2.57
C ALA A 35 -16.95 2.08 -3.85
N ILE A 36 -18.26 2.18 -3.99
CA ILE A 36 -19.00 1.66 -5.14
C ILE A 36 -18.52 2.32 -6.42
N ASP A 37 -18.41 3.66 -6.44
CA ASP A 37 -17.93 4.40 -7.61
C ASP A 37 -16.51 4.00 -8.00
N ARG A 38 -15.58 3.96 -7.03
CA ARG A 38 -14.19 3.53 -7.27
C ARG A 38 -14.10 2.10 -7.76
N TYR A 39 -14.88 1.16 -7.21
CA TYR A 39 -14.89 -0.21 -7.73
C TYR A 39 -15.42 -0.27 -9.16
N GLN A 40 -16.51 0.43 -9.48
CA GLN A 40 -17.04 0.47 -10.84
C GLN A 40 -16.03 1.04 -11.84
N HIS A 41 -15.30 2.09 -11.45
CA HIS A 41 -14.21 2.67 -12.26
C HIS A 41 -13.07 1.67 -12.46
N LEU A 42 -12.49 1.15 -11.37
CA LEU A 42 -11.34 0.24 -11.42
C LEU A 42 -11.62 -1.08 -12.15
N LEU A 43 -12.86 -1.58 -12.10
CA LEU A 43 -13.28 -2.76 -12.85
C LEU A 43 -13.32 -2.51 -14.37
N LYS A 44 -13.55 -1.26 -14.80
CA LYS A 44 -13.52 -0.85 -16.22
C LYS A 44 -12.11 -0.46 -16.70
N HIS A 45 -11.21 -0.11 -15.77
CA HIS A 45 -9.85 0.37 -16.08
C HIS A 45 -8.78 -0.62 -15.59
N ASP A 46 -8.69 -1.77 -16.25
CA ASP A 46 -7.79 -2.86 -15.84
C ASP A 46 -6.30 -2.46 -15.81
N ALA A 47 -5.86 -1.63 -16.75
CA ALA A 47 -4.48 -1.17 -16.82
C ALA A 47 -4.09 -0.31 -15.60
N GLU A 48 -4.95 0.65 -15.24
CA GLU A 48 -4.79 1.49 -14.05
C GLU A 48 -4.79 0.63 -12.78
N ARG A 49 -5.79 -0.25 -12.64
CA ARG A 49 -5.90 -1.17 -11.50
C ARG A 49 -4.64 -2.03 -11.32
N LYS A 50 -4.10 -2.57 -12.41
CA LYS A 50 -2.86 -3.37 -12.38
C LYS A 50 -1.64 -2.51 -12.06
N ALA A 51 -1.57 -1.29 -12.57
CA ALA A 51 -0.48 -0.36 -12.27
C ALA A 51 -0.42 -0.01 -10.78
N ILE A 52 -1.57 0.29 -10.16
CA ILE A 52 -1.66 0.58 -8.72
C ILE A 52 -1.18 -0.62 -7.89
N GLY A 53 -1.67 -1.82 -8.20
CA GLY A 53 -1.25 -3.03 -7.51
C GLY A 53 0.25 -3.33 -7.67
N ALA A 54 0.81 -3.09 -8.86
CA ALA A 54 2.24 -3.25 -9.11
C ALA A 54 3.08 -2.24 -8.31
N ALA A 55 2.68 -0.97 -8.27
CA ALA A 55 3.34 0.07 -7.49
C ALA A 55 3.32 -0.26 -5.99
N ALA A 56 2.18 -0.71 -5.46
CA ALA A 56 2.06 -1.16 -4.06
C ALA A 56 3.03 -2.31 -3.74
N ARG A 57 3.16 -3.27 -4.66
CA ARG A 57 4.08 -4.40 -4.49
C ARG A 57 5.54 -3.95 -4.52
N GLU A 58 5.89 -3.08 -5.46
CA GLU A 58 7.23 -2.54 -5.57
C GLU A 58 7.64 -1.84 -4.27
N ARG A 59 6.76 -0.97 -3.74
CA ARG A 59 6.97 -0.29 -2.46
C ARG A 59 7.21 -1.27 -1.32
N VAL A 60 6.37 -2.30 -1.19
CA VAL A 60 6.51 -3.31 -0.13
C VAL A 60 7.83 -4.08 -0.23
N LEU A 61 8.22 -4.50 -1.43
CA LEU A 61 9.47 -5.24 -1.61
C LEU A 61 10.69 -4.37 -1.35
N LYS A 62 10.60 -3.08 -1.67
CA LYS A 62 11.67 -2.10 -1.46
C LYS A 62 11.85 -1.73 0.01
N GLU A 63 10.77 -1.63 0.79
CA GLU A 63 10.82 -0.99 2.11
C GLU A 63 10.22 -1.85 3.22
N HIS A 64 9.14 -2.59 2.96
CA HIS A 64 8.30 -3.17 4.02
C HIS A 64 8.47 -4.68 4.22
N THR A 65 9.61 -5.25 3.82
CA THR A 65 9.91 -6.67 4.06
C THR A 65 10.33 -6.91 5.51
N PHE A 66 10.11 -8.13 6.00
CA PHE A 66 10.64 -8.56 7.29
C PHE A 66 12.17 -8.43 7.38
N ARG A 67 12.87 -8.56 6.25
CA ARG A 67 14.32 -8.40 6.20
C ARG A 67 14.75 -6.97 6.51
N HIS A 68 14.02 -5.97 6.01
CA HIS A 68 14.25 -4.57 6.34
C HIS A 68 14.00 -4.32 7.82
N ARG A 69 12.85 -4.76 8.34
CA ARG A 69 12.50 -4.60 9.76
C ARG A 69 13.50 -5.29 10.70
N ALA A 70 13.99 -6.48 10.35
CA ALA A 70 15.02 -7.17 11.13
C ALA A 70 16.35 -6.41 11.16
N ARG A 71 16.75 -5.80 10.04
CA ARG A 71 17.94 -4.95 9.97
C ARG A 71 17.78 -3.70 10.84
N ASP A 72 16.61 -3.06 10.79
CA ASP A 72 16.31 -1.89 11.61
C ASP A 72 16.32 -2.25 13.10
N LEU A 73 15.73 -3.38 13.48
CA LEU A 73 15.76 -3.87 14.86
C LEU A 73 17.19 -4.10 15.35
N VAL A 74 18.03 -4.79 14.57
CA VAL A 74 19.43 -5.02 14.95
C VAL A 74 20.19 -3.70 15.08
N ARG A 75 19.94 -2.73 14.18
CA ARG A 75 20.55 -1.39 14.27
C ARG A 75 20.14 -0.68 15.57
N ILE A 76 18.86 -0.74 15.93
CA ILE A 76 18.34 -0.14 17.17
C ILE A 76 18.97 -0.83 18.38
N ILE A 77 18.98 -2.16 18.46
CA ILE A 77 19.58 -2.86 19.61
C ILE A 77 21.05 -2.49 19.79
N ARG A 78 21.81 -2.41 18.68
CA ARG A 78 23.22 -2.00 18.68
C ARG A 78 23.47 -0.57 19.18
N SER A 79 22.47 0.32 19.21
CA SER A 79 22.65 1.65 19.80
C SER A 79 22.47 1.68 21.33
N TYR A 80 22.05 0.56 21.93
CA TYR A 80 21.83 0.43 23.38
C TYR A 80 22.79 -0.57 24.07
N ILE A 81 23.66 -1.22 23.31
CA ILE A 81 24.75 -2.08 23.82
C ILE A 81 26.09 -1.50 23.39
#